data_AF-A0A067P4Y2-F1
#
_entry.id   AF-A0A067P4Y2-F1
#
_cell.length_a   1.000
_cell.length_b   1.000
_cell.length_c   1.000
_cell.angle_alpha   90.00
_cell.angle_beta   90.00
_cell.angle_gamma   90.00
#
_symmetry.space_group_name_H-M   'P 1'
#
loop_
_entity.id
_entity.type
_entity.pdbx_description
1 polymer ?
#
loop_
_entity_poly.entity_id
_entity_poly.type
_entity_poly.pdbx_seq_one_letter_code
_entity_poly.pdbx_strand_id
1 'polypeptide(L)'
;MDCRLREVYYGRASPRLPPSHPNQPTASSGTFETRSGFREYPMVMSIRYILFYKNTARSAEVRSLHAFGDDPYGVKMPMLIAGFVRNEKKDYPKLDALVEDIRVVCNVARRSFDREA
;
A
#
# COMPACT_ATOMS: atom_id res chain seq x y z
N MET A 1 14.25 -22.11 -7.81
CA MET A 1 13.76 -20.74 -7.54
C MET A 1 12.40 -20.62 -8.22
N ASP A 2 11.28 -20.71 -7.48
CA ASP A 2 9.94 -20.60 -8.06
C ASP A 2 9.71 -19.15 -8.52
N CYS A 3 9.88 -18.88 -9.80
CA CYS A 3 9.69 -17.56 -10.41
C CYS A 3 8.22 -17.06 -10.37
N ARG A 4 7.32 -17.74 -9.67
CA ARG A 4 5.91 -17.35 -9.51
C ARG A 4 5.52 -16.99 -8.07
N LEU A 5 6.50 -16.66 -7.23
CA LEU A 5 6.21 -16.17 -5.89
C LEU A 5 5.53 -14.80 -5.97
N ARG A 6 4.32 -14.76 -5.44
CA ARG A 6 3.55 -13.55 -5.21
C ARG A 6 3.67 -13.24 -3.72
N GLU A 7 4.12 -12.05 -3.39
CA GLU A 7 4.50 -11.71 -2.01
C GLU A 7 3.71 -10.48 -1.57
N VAL A 8 3.28 -10.49 -0.30
CA VAL A 8 2.49 -9.41 0.29
C VAL A 8 3.28 -8.78 1.44
N TYR A 9 3.37 -7.46 1.41
CA TYR A 9 4.10 -6.64 2.35
C TYR A 9 3.21 -5.54 2.93
N TYR A 10 3.63 -4.98 4.07
CA TYR A 10 3.07 -3.76 4.62
C TYR A 10 4.15 -2.68 4.71
N GLY A 11 3.73 -1.42 4.65
CA GLY A 11 4.66 -0.31 4.58
C GLY A 11 3.96 1.04 4.58
N ARG A 12 4.74 2.09 4.29
CA ARG A 12 4.23 3.46 4.18
C ARG A 12 4.42 3.97 2.76
N ALA A 13 3.46 4.76 2.29
CA ALA A 13 3.53 5.49 1.04
C ALA A 13 3.40 6.98 1.29
N SER A 14 4.17 7.80 0.59
CA SER A 14 4.14 9.26 0.72
C SER A 14 3.87 9.91 -0.64
N PRO A 15 2.67 9.80 -1.20
CA PRO A 15 2.34 10.40 -2.50
C PRO A 15 2.52 11.93 -2.44
N ARG A 16 3.17 12.48 -3.46
CA ARG A 16 3.34 13.93 -3.63
C ARG A 16 2.08 14.53 -4.25
N LEU A 17 1.05 14.67 -3.41
CA LEU A 17 -0.26 15.18 -3.82
C LEU A 17 -0.16 16.64 -4.28
N PRO A 18 -0.84 17.04 -5.38
CA PRO A 18 -0.83 18.43 -5.84
C PRO A 18 -1.51 19.36 -4.81
N PRO A 19 -1.21 20.67 -4.81
CA PRO A 19 -1.81 21.64 -3.88
C PRO A 19 -3.35 21.69 -3.88
N SER A 20 -3.97 21.31 -5.00
CA SER A 20 -5.43 21.25 -5.16
C SER A 20 -6.08 20.01 -4.53
N HIS A 21 -5.29 19.02 -4.09
CA HIS A 21 -5.82 17.75 -3.62
C HIS A 21 -6.46 17.86 -2.23
N PRO A 22 -7.64 17.26 -1.96
CA PRO A 22 -8.35 17.40 -0.69
C PRO A 22 -7.55 16.98 0.56
N ASN A 23 -6.61 16.05 0.40
CA ASN A 23 -5.73 15.58 1.48
C ASN A 23 -4.42 16.37 1.64
N GLN A 24 -4.27 17.54 1.01
CA GLN A 24 -3.19 18.47 1.33
C GLN A 24 -3.34 18.98 2.77
N PRO A 25 -2.23 19.19 3.52
CA PRO A 25 -2.28 19.89 4.79
C PRO A 25 -2.84 21.31 4.56
N THR A 26 -4.07 21.56 4.99
CA THR A 26 -4.51 22.92 5.27
C THR A 26 -3.76 23.37 6.52
N ALA A 27 -3.23 24.59 6.54
CA ALA A 27 -2.39 25.13 7.62
C ALA A 27 -3.06 25.21 9.02
N SER A 28 -4.23 24.60 9.21
CA SER A 28 -5.11 24.74 10.37
C SER A 28 -5.41 23.44 11.13
N SER A 29 -4.91 22.27 10.72
CA SER A 29 -5.18 21.01 11.43
C SER A 29 -3.97 20.56 12.25
N GLY A 30 -3.95 20.93 13.54
CA GLY A 30 -2.88 20.69 14.51
C GLY A 30 -2.63 19.22 14.86
N THR A 31 -2.05 18.46 13.92
CA THR A 31 -1.49 17.12 14.18
C THR A 31 -0.10 17.06 13.57
N PHE A 32 0.91 17.11 14.44
CA PHE A 32 2.34 16.86 14.21
C PHE A 32 2.81 17.08 12.76
N GLU A 33 3.28 18.29 12.48
CA GLU A 33 4.03 18.57 11.25
C GLU A 33 5.30 17.71 11.21
N THR A 34 5.31 16.70 10.34
CA THR A 34 6.57 16.14 9.86
C THR A 34 7.32 17.28 9.19
N ARG A 35 8.49 17.65 9.72
CA ARG A 35 9.37 18.79 9.31
C ARG A 35 9.71 18.87 7.80
N SER A 36 9.20 17.98 6.96
CA SER A 36 9.53 17.80 5.55
C SER A 36 8.36 18.00 4.57
N GLY A 37 7.15 18.33 5.04
CA GLY A 37 5.98 18.51 4.16
C GLY A 37 5.48 17.23 3.48
N PHE A 38 6.05 16.07 3.83
CA PHE A 38 5.62 14.76 3.35
C PHE A 38 4.63 14.14 4.35
N ARG A 39 3.46 13.75 3.83
CA ARG A 39 2.47 12.94 4.57
C ARG A 39 2.66 11.48 4.21
N GLU A 40 2.84 10.65 5.22
CA GLU A 40 2.93 9.22 5.08
C GLU A 40 1.58 8.57 5.36
N TYR A 41 1.22 7.59 4.52
CA TYR A 41 0.00 6.82 4.65
C TYR A 41 0.35 5.34 4.77
N PRO A 42 -0.27 4.62 5.71
CA PRO A 42 -0.10 3.18 5.82
C PRO A 42 -0.65 2.51 4.56
N MET A 43 0.06 1.51 4.05
CA MET A 43 -0.29 0.78 2.84
C MET A 43 0.03 -0.71 2.97
N VAL A 44 -0.62 -1.50 2.11
CA VAL A 44 -0.25 -2.88 1.82
C VAL A 44 0.16 -2.98 0.36
N MET A 45 1.15 -3.83 0.05
CA MET A 45 1.69 -3.95 -1.29
C MET A 45 1.84 -5.41 -1.69
N SER A 46 1.34 -5.77 -2.86
CA SER A 46 1.58 -7.07 -3.48
C SER A 46 2.60 -6.93 -4.61
N ILE A 47 3.67 -7.72 -4.57
CA ILE A 47 4.67 -7.77 -5.62
C ILE A 47 4.54 -9.09 -6.38
N ARG A 48 4.26 -9.03 -7.68
CA ARG A 48 3.99 -10.23 -8.50
C ARG A 48 4.37 -10.04 -9.97
N TYR A 49 4.60 -11.15 -10.66
CA TYR A 49 4.65 -11.17 -12.12
C TYR A 49 3.23 -11.14 -12.69
N ILE A 50 2.90 -10.10 -13.46
CA ILE A 50 1.64 -10.01 -14.20
C ILE A 50 1.85 -10.63 -15.59
N LEU A 51 1.48 -11.91 -15.73
CA LEU A 51 1.72 -12.69 -16.95
C LEU A 51 1.02 -12.15 -18.19
N PHE A 52 -0.05 -11.38 -18.03
CA PHE A 52 -0.86 -10.86 -19.14
C PHE A 52 -0.04 -10.00 -20.12
N TYR A 53 1.00 -9.32 -19.64
CA TYR A 53 1.80 -8.39 -20.46
C TYR A 53 3.15 -8.95 -20.94
N LYS A 54 3.41 -10.26 -20.80
CA LYS A 54 4.74 -10.87 -21.08
C LYS A 54 5.91 -10.12 -20.43
N ASN A 55 5.65 -9.48 -19.29
CA ASN A 55 6.60 -8.56 -18.69
C ASN A 55 7.71 -9.35 -17.96
N THR A 56 8.98 -8.99 -18.18
CA THR A 56 10.14 -9.58 -17.50
C THR A 56 10.35 -9.01 -16.10
N ALA A 57 9.71 -7.87 -15.80
CA ALA A 57 9.74 -7.22 -14.51
C ALA A 57 8.52 -7.59 -13.65
N ARG A 58 8.73 -7.65 -12.33
CA ARG A 58 7.64 -7.76 -11.34
C ARG A 58 6.91 -6.42 -11.25
N SER A 59 5.59 -6.48 -11.12
CA SER A 59 4.74 -5.33 -10.80
C SER A 59 4.53 -5.25 -9.29
N ALA A 60 4.47 -4.03 -8.77
CA ALA A 60 4.09 -3.75 -7.40
C ALA A 60 2.74 -3.03 -7.41
N GLU A 61 1.72 -3.65 -6.83
CA GLU A 61 0.41 -3.05 -6.64
C GLU A 61 0.24 -2.66 -5.19
N VAL A 62 -0.14 -1.41 -4.97
CA VAL A 62 -0.21 -0.80 -3.64
C VAL A 62 -1.66 -0.47 -3.35
N ARG A 63 -2.14 -0.89 -2.18
CA ARG A 63 -3.43 -0.48 -1.62
C ARG A 63 -3.19 0.38 -0.40
N SER A 64 -3.57 1.65 -0.52
CA SER A 64 -3.61 2.56 0.63
C SER A 64 -4.62 2.06 1.67
N LEU A 65 -4.25 2.15 2.95
CA LEU A 65 -5.17 1.93 4.07
C LEU A 65 -5.86 3.22 4.52
N HIS A 66 -5.49 4.36 3.89
CA HIS A 66 -6.12 5.66 4.02
C HIS A 66 -7.08 5.92 2.84
N ALA A 67 -8.23 6.50 3.13
CA ALA A 67 -9.19 6.94 2.12
C ALA A 67 -8.81 8.33 1.60
N PHE A 68 -8.41 8.43 0.34
CA PHE A 68 -8.18 9.71 -0.31
C PHE A 68 -9.50 10.32 -0.78
N GLY A 69 -9.58 11.65 -0.72
CA GLY A 69 -10.73 12.42 -1.21
C GLY A 69 -10.71 12.65 -2.72
N ASP A 70 -9.61 12.32 -3.38
CA ASP A 70 -9.46 12.33 -4.83
C ASP A 70 -8.38 11.29 -5.23
N ASP A 71 -8.30 10.95 -6.51
CA ASP A 71 -7.38 9.93 -7.00
C ASP A 71 -5.93 10.45 -7.09
N PRO A 72 -4.94 9.73 -6.54
CA PRO A 72 -3.54 10.15 -6.58
C PRO A 72 -2.83 9.74 -7.88
N TYR A 73 -3.51 9.74 -9.03
CA TYR A 73 -2.88 9.34 -10.30
C TYR A 73 -1.83 10.35 -10.78
N GLY A 74 -0.77 9.85 -11.44
CA GLY A 74 0.29 10.68 -12.03
C GLY A 74 1.27 11.30 -11.03
N VAL A 75 1.07 11.10 -9.72
CA VAL A 75 1.97 11.65 -8.69
C VAL A 75 3.12 10.70 -8.38
N LYS A 76 4.28 11.26 -8.05
CA LYS A 76 5.39 10.45 -7.50
C LYS A 76 5.02 9.99 -6.10
N MET A 77 5.11 8.69 -5.87
CA MET A 77 4.81 8.07 -4.58
C MET A 77 6.01 7.27 -4.07
N PRO A 78 6.94 7.93 -3.34
CA PRO A 78 7.92 7.24 -2.50
C PRO A 78 7.24 6.25 -1.55
N MET A 79 7.87 5.09 -1.38
CA MET A 79 7.36 4.01 -0.54
C MET A 79 8.47 3.42 0.32
N LEU A 80 8.10 2.99 1.52
CA LEU A 80 8.93 2.24 2.45
C LEU A 80 8.25 0.91 2.74
N ILE A 81 8.96 -0.20 2.51
CA ILE A 81 8.51 -1.53 2.94
C ILE A 81 8.94 -1.74 4.38
N ALA A 82 7.99 -1.93 5.29
CA ALA A 82 8.26 -2.10 6.72
C ALA A 82 8.33 -3.58 7.12
N GLY A 83 7.61 -4.47 6.43
CA GLY A 83 7.70 -5.89 6.72
C GLY A 83 6.94 -6.79 5.75
N PHE A 84 7.29 -8.07 5.80
CA PHE A 84 6.63 -9.14 5.06
C PHE A 84 5.39 -9.61 5.82
N VAL A 85 4.28 -9.78 5.11
CA VAL A 85 3.03 -10.33 5.68
C VAL A 85 2.98 -11.82 5.41
N ARG A 86 3.09 -12.23 4.14
CA ARG A 86 2.97 -13.63 3.69
C ARG A 86 3.24 -13.76 2.19
N ASN A 87 3.33 -15.00 1.73
CA ASN A 87 3.11 -15.34 0.32
C ASN A 87 1.62 -15.21 -0.02
N GLU A 88 1.29 -14.68 -1.20
CA GLU A 88 -0.07 -14.59 -1.71
C GLU A 88 -0.59 -16.00 -2.05
N LYS A 89 -1.83 -16.30 -1.62
CA LYS A 89 -2.50 -17.54 -2.05
C LYS A 89 -2.83 -17.43 -3.54
N LYS A 90 -2.55 -18.49 -4.31
CA LYS A 90 -2.82 -18.55 -5.75
C LYS A 90 -4.28 -18.90 -6.05
N ASP A 91 -4.91 -19.72 -5.20
CA ASP A 91 -6.21 -20.34 -5.49
C ASP A 91 -7.25 -19.96 -4.43
N TYR A 92 -8.15 -19.05 -4.78
CA TYR A 92 -9.33 -18.74 -3.97
C TYR A 92 -10.54 -19.45 -4.58
N PRO A 93 -11.33 -20.20 -3.78
CA PRO A 93 -12.47 -20.95 -4.31
C PRO A 93 -13.62 -20.04 -4.76
N LYS A 94 -13.72 -18.83 -4.19
CA LYS A 94 -14.76 -17.82 -4.47
C LYS A 94 -14.20 -16.42 -4.29
N LEU A 95 -14.85 -15.43 -4.91
CA LEU A 95 -14.50 -14.00 -4.78
C LEU A 95 -14.49 -13.55 -3.31
N ASP A 96 -15.46 -13.98 -2.51
CA ASP A 96 -15.54 -13.61 -1.09
C ASP A 96 -14.31 -14.06 -0.30
N ALA A 97 -13.75 -15.24 -0.61
CA ALA A 97 -12.54 -15.72 0.03
C ALA A 97 -11.32 -14.83 -0.28
N LEU A 98 -11.25 -14.28 -1.49
CA LEU A 98 -10.22 -13.30 -1.86
C LEU A 98 -10.44 -11.97 -1.11
N VAL A 99 -11.69 -11.48 -1.03
CA VAL A 99 -12.02 -10.24 -0.34
C VAL A 99 -11.70 -10.33 1.15
N GLU A 100 -12.10 -11.43 1.80
CA GLU A 100 -11.79 -11.68 3.22
C GLU A 100 -10.28 -11.75 3.46
N ASP A 101 -9.55 -12.40 2.57
CA ASP A 101 -8.11 -12.53 2.71
C ASP A 101 -7.40 -11.16 2.55
N ILE A 102 -7.86 -10.30 1.63
CA ILE A 102 -7.40 -8.91 1.54
C ILE A 102 -7.71 -8.12 2.82
N ARG A 103 -8.90 -8.29 3.41
CA ARG A 103 -9.28 -7.66 4.69
C ARG A 103 -8.35 -8.10 5.82
N VAL A 104 -8.03 -9.39 5.89
CA VAL A 104 -7.08 -9.93 6.87
C VAL A 104 -5.72 -9.29 6.70
N VAL A 105 -5.20 -9.20 5.47
CA VAL A 105 -3.92 -8.53 5.17
C VAL A 105 -3.92 -7.07 5.63
N CYS A 106 -5.00 -6.33 5.37
CA CYS A 106 -5.14 -4.95 5.82
C CYS A 106 -5.14 -4.83 7.35
N ASN A 107 -5.82 -5.75 8.04
CA ASN A 107 -5.87 -5.78 9.50
C ASN A 107 -4.52 -6.16 10.11
N VAL A 108 -3.80 -7.11 9.53
CA VAL A 108 -2.43 -7.44 9.96
C VAL A 108 -1.53 -6.23 9.81
N ALA A 109 -1.56 -5.55 8.67
CA ALA A 109 -0.75 -4.34 8.44
C ALA A 109 -1.04 -3.24 9.45
N ARG A 110 -2.31 -2.96 9.76
CA ARG A 110 -2.70 -1.98 10.80
C ARG A 110 -2.10 -2.34 12.15
N ARG A 111 -2.33 -3.58 12.61
CA ARG A 111 -1.80 -4.07 13.89
C ARG A 111 -0.28 -4.09 13.94
N SER A 112 0.38 -4.28 12.81
CA SER A 112 1.84 -4.25 12.74
C SER A 112 2.40 -2.83 12.94
N PHE A 113 1.65 -1.78 12.59
CA PHE A 113 2.06 -0.39 12.87
C PHE A 113 1.82 0.02 14.32
N ASP A 114 0.95 -0.68 15.05
CA ASP A 114 0.69 -0.43 16.47
C ASP A 114 1.77 -1.03 17.39
N ARG A 115 2.74 -1.78 16.83
CA ARG A 115 3.86 -2.36 17.59
C ARG A 115 4.90 -1.29 17.92
N GLU A 116 5.48 -1.39 19.11
CA GLU A 116 6.66 -0.60 19.47
C GLU A 116 7.84 -0.96 18.54
N ALA A 117 8.63 0.06 18.19
CA ALA A 117 9.76 -0.04 17.27
C ALA A 117 11.03 -0.53 17.97
#